data_AF-A0A166ARR8-F1
#
_entry.id   AF-A0A166ARR8-F1
#
_cell.length_a   1.000
_cell.length_b   1.000
_cell.length_c   1.000
_cell.angle_alpha   90.00
_cell.angle_beta   90.00
_cell.angle_gamma   90.00
#
_symmetry.space_group_name_H-M   'P 1'
#
loop_
_entity.id
_entity.type
_entity.pdbx_description
1 polymer ?
#
loop_
_entity_poly.entity_id
_entity_poly.type
_entity_poly.pdbx_seq_one_letter_code
_entity_poly.pdbx_strand_id
1 'polypeptide(L)'
;MSDDSITFTASMLPTASDLQALRMASDEDTLQTLNHHVAQLQIAHDTLKPIFESAKAAYDGAVEELRVAIAQRDSFMQTVDEGRKTSMARRLPNLPVDILNNCFEQYCVETDPFSLAQRVALLDHQMAMAPFTIAAVCRRWRDVALELPSVWCYISLPDPTKGDPRSFDAYRAVRYRLSEQLRRGY
;
A
#
# COMPACT_ATOMS: atom_id res chain seq x y z
N MET A 1 32.63 80.37 64.14
CA MET A 1 31.63 81.30 63.57
C MET A 1 31.86 81.23 62.06
N SER A 2 31.25 80.24 61.39
CA SER A 2 29.91 80.31 60.75
C SER A 2 30.04 81.15 59.47
N ASP A 3 29.70 80.70 58.26
CA ASP A 3 28.60 79.83 57.87
C ASP A 3 28.85 79.15 56.52
N ASP A 4 28.14 78.04 56.37
CA ASP A 4 27.93 77.21 55.18
C ASP A 4 27.35 77.97 53.98
N SER A 5 27.69 77.52 52.78
CA SER A 5 26.77 77.55 51.64
C SER A 5 27.11 76.43 50.67
N ILE A 6 26.55 75.27 51.00
CA ILE A 6 26.39 74.10 50.15
C ILE A 6 25.54 74.53 48.95
N THR A 7 26.10 74.46 47.75
CA THR A 7 25.36 74.68 46.50
C THR A 7 24.36 73.54 46.32
N PHE A 8 23.11 73.86 46.63
CA PHE A 8 21.95 72.98 46.50
C PHE A 8 21.74 72.62 45.02
N THR A 9 22.07 71.39 44.64
CA THR A 9 21.71 70.82 43.33
C THR A 9 20.19 70.78 43.22
N ALA A 10 19.61 71.74 42.51
CA ALA A 10 18.20 71.76 42.22
C ALA A 10 17.82 70.47 41.47
N SER A 11 17.10 69.59 42.17
CA SER A 11 16.38 68.46 41.59
C SER A 11 15.30 69.02 40.66
N MET A 12 15.63 69.15 39.36
CA MET A 12 14.65 69.41 38.31
C MET A 12 13.84 68.14 38.10
N LEU A 13 12.65 68.09 38.71
CA LEU A 13 11.64 67.12 38.31
C LEU A 13 11.14 67.50 36.90
N PRO A 14 11.09 66.54 35.97
CA PRO A 14 10.69 66.80 34.59
C PRO A 14 9.25 67.33 34.54
N THR A 15 9.01 68.36 33.73
CA THR A 15 7.68 68.95 33.57
C THR A 15 6.79 68.03 32.73
N ALA A 16 5.46 68.23 32.76
CA ALA A 16 4.53 67.45 31.95
C ALA A 16 4.83 67.52 30.45
N SER A 17 5.37 68.66 29.99
CA SER A 17 5.84 68.85 28.61
C SER A 17 7.07 67.98 28.30
N ASP A 18 8.00 67.84 29.25
CA ASP A 18 9.21 67.04 29.08
C ASP A 18 8.86 65.53 29.02
N LEU A 19 7.91 65.08 29.85
CA LEU A 19 7.42 63.71 29.82
C LEU A 19 6.69 63.38 28.51
N GLN A 20 5.93 64.32 27.96
CA GLN A 20 5.26 64.15 26.67
C GLN A 20 6.26 64.11 25.51
N ALA A 21 7.28 64.97 25.53
CA ALA A 21 8.34 64.97 24.53
C ALA A 21 9.16 63.67 24.54
N LEU A 22 9.49 63.15 25.73
CA LEU A 22 10.16 61.85 25.89
C LEU A 22 9.32 60.69 25.36
N ARG A 23 8.01 60.70 25.62
CA ARG A 23 7.10 59.68 25.10
C ARG A 23 7.00 59.73 23.58
N MET A 24 6.85 60.92 23.01
CA MET A 24 6.83 61.11 21.56
C MET A 24 8.12 60.65 20.90
N ALA A 25 9.28 60.92 21.52
CA ALA A 25 10.58 60.45 21.02
C ALA A 25 10.71 58.92 21.11
N SER A 26 10.21 58.30 22.19
CA SER A 26 10.15 56.84 22.31
C SER A 26 9.21 56.23 21.28
N ASP A 27 8.03 56.81 21.09
CA ASP A 27 7.05 56.32 20.11
C ASP A 27 7.62 56.43 18.69
N GLU A 28 8.33 57.51 18.37
CA GLU A 28 9.03 57.69 17.09
C GLU A 28 10.11 56.62 16.85
N ASP A 29 10.92 56.29 17.87
CA ASP A 29 11.93 55.23 17.78
C ASP A 29 11.29 53.85 17.54
N THR A 30 10.15 53.58 18.19
CA THR A 30 9.40 52.34 17.94
C THR A 30 8.81 52.29 16.53
N LEU A 31 8.31 53.41 16.01
CA LEU A 31 7.80 53.50 14.64
C LEU A 31 8.91 53.29 13.61
N GLN A 32 10.10 53.85 13.84
CA GLN A 32 11.25 53.64 12.96
C GLN A 32 11.68 52.18 12.93
N THR A 33 11.74 51.53 14.11
CA THR A 33 12.05 50.10 14.21
C THR A 33 11.03 49.23 13.47
N LEU A 34 9.73 49.51 13.65
CA LEU A 34 8.66 48.78 12.97
C LEU A 34 8.69 49.00 11.46
N ASN A 35 8.89 50.24 11.00
CA ASN A 35 9.00 50.56 9.57
C ASN A 35 10.18 49.83 8.93
N HIS A 36 11.32 49.77 9.62
CA HIS A 36 12.47 49.01 9.16
C HIS A 36 12.15 47.52 9.02
N HIS A 37 11.48 46.94 10.02
CA HIS A 37 11.07 45.54 9.99
C HIS A 37 10.08 45.26 8.84
N VAL A 38 9.07 46.12 8.65
CA VAL A 38 8.11 45.99 7.54
C VAL A 38 8.81 46.05 6.19
N ALA A 39 9.77 46.97 6.01
CA ALA A 39 10.55 47.05 4.79
C ALA A 39 11.37 45.77 4.54
N GLN A 40 11.99 45.20 5.57
CA GLN A 40 12.70 43.92 5.47
C GLN A 40 11.76 42.77 5.06
N LEU A 41 10.58 42.69 5.67
CA LEU A 41 9.58 41.67 5.34
C LEU A 41 9.04 41.84 3.92
N GLN A 42 8.83 43.07 3.45
CA GLN A 42 8.41 43.35 2.09
C GLN A 42 9.46 42.89 1.08
N ILE A 43 10.74 43.20 1.32
CA ILE A 43 11.85 42.74 0.46
C ILE A 43 11.90 41.20 0.43
N ALA A 44 11.80 40.55 1.60
CA ALA A 44 11.79 39.09 1.68
C ALA A 44 10.58 38.49 0.95
N HIS A 45 9.40 39.08 1.13
CA HIS A 45 8.17 38.66 0.46
C HIS A 45 8.29 38.77 -1.07
N ASP A 46 8.74 39.93 -1.56
CA ASP A 46 8.84 40.20 -2.99
C ASP A 46 9.92 39.34 -3.65
N THR A 47 10.92 38.90 -2.88
CA THR A 47 11.93 37.93 -3.33
C THR A 47 11.38 36.51 -3.38
N LEU A 48 10.64 36.07 -2.34
CA LEU A 48 10.19 34.68 -2.21
C LEU A 48 8.95 34.36 -3.03
N LYS A 49 8.05 35.33 -3.22
CA LYS A 49 6.81 35.15 -3.98
C LYS A 49 7.03 34.61 -5.40
N PRO A 50 7.88 35.21 -6.26
CA PRO A 50 8.10 34.69 -7.61
C PRO A 50 8.75 33.30 -7.61
N ILE A 51 9.61 33.00 -6.62
CA ILE A 51 10.22 31.67 -6.47
C ILE A 51 9.13 30.63 -6.15
N PHE A 52 8.24 30.96 -5.22
CA PHE A 52 7.11 30.08 -4.87
C PHE A 52 6.16 29.87 -6.05
N GLU A 53 5.82 30.94 -6.78
CA GLU A 53 4.95 30.86 -7.97
C GLU A 53 5.59 30.00 -9.07
N SER A 54 6.90 30.14 -9.29
CA SER A 54 7.65 29.29 -10.23
C SER A 54 7.69 27.82 -9.78
N ALA A 55 7.98 27.56 -8.50
CA ALA A 55 8.01 26.21 -7.96
C ALA A 55 6.62 25.55 -8.03
N LYS A 56 5.56 26.31 -7.76
CA LYS A 56 4.18 25.85 -7.90
C LYS A 56 3.84 25.50 -9.35
N ALA A 57 4.20 26.36 -10.30
CA ALA A 57 3.99 26.09 -11.72
C ALA A 57 4.74 24.83 -12.19
N ALA A 58 5.98 24.62 -11.72
CA ALA A 58 6.74 23.41 -12.00
C ALA A 58 6.09 22.15 -11.40
N TYR A 59 5.59 22.25 -10.16
CA TYR A 59 4.85 21.17 -9.50
C TYR A 59 3.56 20.83 -10.26
N ASP A 60 2.76 21.83 -10.61
CA ASP A 60 1.51 21.65 -11.36
C ASP A 60 1.78 21.00 -12.72
N GLY A 61 2.86 21.39 -13.40
CA GLY A 61 3.34 20.74 -14.63
C GLY A 61 3.68 19.27 -14.43
N ALA A 62 4.46 18.94 -13.40
CA ALA A 62 4.84 17.56 -13.09
C ALA A 62 3.62 16.69 -12.72
N VAL A 63 2.62 17.25 -12.05
CA VAL A 63 1.36 16.54 -11.73
C VAL A 63 0.61 16.18 -13.01
N GLU A 64 0.49 17.09 -13.98
CA GLU A 64 -0.19 16.77 -15.24
C GLU A 64 0.60 15.76 -16.08
N GLU A 65 1.93 15.88 -16.14
CA GLU A 65 2.78 14.88 -16.79
C GLU A 65 2.60 13.49 -16.17
N LEU A 66 2.58 13.40 -14.84
CA LEU A 66 2.31 12.15 -14.13
C LEU A 66 0.93 11.60 -14.46
N ARG A 67 -0.09 12.47 -14.51
CA ARG A 67 -1.46 12.08 -14.85
C ARG A 67 -1.55 11.49 -16.27
N VAL A 68 -0.89 12.14 -17.24
CA VAL A 68 -0.80 11.66 -18.62
C VAL A 68 -0.06 10.32 -18.69
N ALA A 69 1.06 10.19 -18.00
CA ALA A 69 1.84 8.95 -17.97
C ALA A 69 1.06 7.77 -17.36
N ILE A 70 0.31 8.01 -16.27
CA ILE A 70 -0.57 6.99 -15.65
C ILE A 70 -1.66 6.57 -16.64
N ALA A 71 -2.33 7.53 -17.28
CA ALA A 71 -3.38 7.22 -18.26
C ALA A 71 -2.85 6.40 -19.45
N GLN A 72 -1.65 6.74 -19.96
CA GLN A 72 -0.99 5.99 -21.03
C GLN A 72 -0.63 4.57 -20.60
N ARG A 73 -0.04 4.41 -19.41
CA ARG A 73 0.27 3.10 -18.83
C ARG A 73 -0.99 2.24 -18.72
N ASP A 74 -2.06 2.80 -18.18
CA ASP A 74 -3.29 2.05 -17.92
C ASP A 74 -3.97 1.61 -19.23
N SER A 75 -3.96 2.47 -20.25
CA SER A 75 -4.42 2.12 -21.61
C SER A 75 -3.58 1.00 -22.24
N PHE A 76 -2.25 1.04 -22.08
CA PHE A 76 -1.38 -0.01 -22.57
C PHE A 76 -1.59 -1.33 -21.83
N MET A 77 -1.71 -1.29 -20.50
CA MET A 77 -2.02 -2.46 -19.68
C MET A 77 -3.34 -3.10 -20.10
N GLN A 78 -4.38 -2.30 -20.36
CA GLN A 78 -5.65 -2.80 -20.86
C GLN A 78 -5.49 -3.51 -22.21
N THR A 79 -4.74 -2.91 -23.14
CA THR A 79 -4.47 -3.50 -24.46
C THR A 79 -3.72 -4.84 -24.35
N VAL A 80 -2.71 -4.91 -23.49
CA VAL A 80 -1.96 -6.14 -23.21
C VAL A 80 -2.86 -7.21 -22.60
N ASP A 81 -3.69 -6.84 -21.63
CA ASP A 81 -4.62 -7.78 -20.97
C ASP A 81 -5.68 -8.31 -21.94
N GLU A 82 -6.24 -7.46 -22.79
CA GLU A 82 -7.17 -7.87 -23.84
C GLU A 82 -6.51 -8.81 -24.86
N GLY A 83 -5.28 -8.50 -25.28
CA GLY A 83 -4.47 -9.37 -26.14
C GLY A 83 -4.18 -10.72 -25.49
N ARG A 84 -3.86 -10.73 -24.19
CA ARG A 84 -3.60 -11.95 -23.41
C ARG A 84 -4.87 -12.79 -23.27
N LYS A 85 -6.00 -12.18 -22.91
CA LYS A 85 -7.31 -12.86 -22.80
C LYS A 85 -7.70 -13.50 -24.12
N THR A 86 -7.60 -12.76 -25.23
CA THR A 86 -7.93 -13.26 -26.57
C THR A 86 -7.01 -14.40 -26.99
N SER A 87 -5.71 -14.26 -26.73
CA SER A 87 -4.71 -15.30 -27.03
C SER A 87 -4.93 -16.56 -26.20
N MET A 88 -5.20 -16.42 -24.90
CA MET A 88 -5.47 -17.54 -23.99
C MET A 88 -6.77 -18.25 -24.34
N ALA A 89 -7.84 -17.50 -24.66
CA ALA A 89 -9.11 -18.08 -25.10
C ALA A 89 -8.95 -18.94 -26.36
N ARG A 90 -8.01 -18.60 -27.25
CA ARG A 90 -7.68 -19.41 -28.43
C ARG A 90 -6.79 -20.62 -28.11
N ARG A 91 -5.83 -20.48 -27.19
CA ARG A 91 -4.81 -21.50 -26.92
C ARG A 91 -5.29 -22.56 -25.92
N LEU A 92 -6.02 -22.17 -24.87
CA LEU A 92 -6.45 -23.09 -23.81
C LEU A 92 -7.30 -24.26 -24.32
N PRO A 93 -8.26 -24.07 -25.25
CA PRO A 93 -9.00 -25.20 -25.82
C PRO A 93 -8.14 -26.15 -26.66
N ASN A 94 -7.03 -25.66 -27.21
CA ASN A 94 -6.13 -26.41 -28.11
C ASN A 94 -4.89 -26.98 -27.39
N LEU A 95 -4.73 -26.71 -26.09
CA LEU A 95 -3.61 -27.22 -25.31
C LEU A 95 -3.68 -28.76 -25.27
N PRO A 96 -2.60 -29.52 -25.51
CA PRO A 96 -2.63 -30.98 -25.39
C PRO A 96 -3.10 -31.45 -24.01
N VAL A 97 -3.77 -32.59 -23.95
CA VAL A 97 -4.31 -33.13 -22.69
C VAL A 97 -3.21 -33.40 -21.66
N ASP A 98 -2.04 -33.87 -22.10
CA ASP A 98 -0.91 -34.16 -21.19
C ASP A 98 -0.40 -32.92 -20.46
N ILE A 99 -0.42 -31.76 -21.13
CA ILE A 99 -0.03 -30.50 -20.51
C ILE A 99 -1.09 -30.05 -19.51
N LEU A 100 -2.38 -30.21 -19.82
CA LEU A 100 -3.45 -29.96 -18.85
C LEU A 100 -3.33 -30.89 -17.64
N ASN A 101 -3.06 -32.18 -17.85
CA ASN A 101 -2.85 -33.15 -16.78
C ASN A 101 -1.72 -32.71 -15.86
N ASN A 102 -0.57 -32.35 -16.43
CA ASN A 102 0.58 -31.89 -15.65
C ASN A 102 0.26 -30.62 -14.83
N CYS A 103 -0.43 -29.64 -15.44
CA CYS A 103 -0.86 -28.44 -14.73
C CYS A 103 -1.85 -28.77 -13.60
N PHE A 104 -2.79 -29.68 -13.81
CA PHE A 104 -3.76 -30.09 -12.80
C PHE A 104 -3.10 -30.82 -11.64
N GLU A 105 -2.16 -31.73 -11.93
CA GLU A 105 -1.36 -32.41 -10.92
C GLU A 105 -0.57 -31.41 -10.09
N GLN A 106 0.11 -30.46 -10.72
CA GLN A 106 0.86 -29.44 -10.00
C GLN A 106 -0.07 -28.61 -9.11
N TYR A 107 -1.21 -28.15 -9.63
CA TYR A 107 -2.17 -27.36 -8.86
C TYR A 107 -2.79 -28.11 -7.68
N CYS A 108 -3.09 -29.41 -7.83
CA CYS A 108 -3.74 -30.21 -6.78
C CYS A 108 -2.75 -30.86 -5.80
N VAL A 109 -1.49 -31.05 -6.19
CA VAL A 109 -0.49 -31.81 -5.41
C VAL A 109 0.58 -30.92 -4.79
N GLU A 110 0.91 -29.77 -5.40
CA GLU A 110 1.94 -28.86 -4.90
C GLU A 110 1.49 -28.23 -3.58
N THR A 111 1.85 -28.92 -2.51
CA THR A 111 1.68 -28.50 -1.13
C THR A 111 2.84 -27.55 -0.85
N ASP A 112 2.56 -26.37 -0.31
CA ASP A 112 3.60 -25.48 0.21
C ASP A 112 4.58 -26.27 1.09
N PRO A 113 5.87 -26.38 0.71
CA PRO A 113 6.87 -27.13 1.48
C PRO A 113 7.02 -26.61 2.92
N PHE A 114 6.66 -25.35 3.19
CA PHE A 114 6.66 -24.78 4.54
C PHE A 114 5.44 -25.19 5.37
N SER A 115 4.37 -25.68 4.74
CA SER A 115 3.13 -26.08 5.44
C SER A 115 3.16 -27.51 5.99
N LEU A 116 4.07 -28.37 5.54
CA LEU A 116 4.21 -29.75 6.02
C LEU A 116 4.57 -29.83 7.51
N ALA A 117 5.31 -28.84 8.03
CA ALA A 117 5.72 -28.81 9.43
C ALA A 117 4.56 -28.49 10.41
N GLN A 118 3.46 -27.91 9.92
CA GLN A 118 2.33 -27.45 10.77
C GLN A 118 1.06 -28.31 10.63
N ARG A 119 1.07 -29.31 9.73
CA ARG A 119 -0.12 -30.07 9.28
C ARG A 119 -0.33 -31.43 9.96
N VAL A 120 0.14 -31.60 11.19
CA VAL A 120 -0.11 -32.84 11.93
C VAL A 120 -1.59 -32.97 12.37
N ALA A 121 -2.45 -31.95 12.20
CA ALA A 121 -3.83 -32.03 12.71
C ALA A 121 -4.96 -31.37 11.88
N LEU A 122 -4.69 -30.57 10.84
CA LEU A 122 -5.74 -29.78 10.19
C LEU A 122 -5.95 -30.14 8.72
N LEU A 123 -7.23 -30.29 8.36
CA LEU A 123 -7.69 -30.46 6.99
C LEU A 123 -7.26 -29.27 6.14
N ASP A 124 -6.49 -29.51 5.08
CA ASP A 124 -6.29 -28.53 4.02
C ASP A 124 -7.52 -28.45 3.10
N HIS A 125 -8.35 -27.45 3.34
CA HIS A 125 -9.54 -27.19 2.53
C HIS A 125 -9.19 -26.80 1.09
N GLN A 126 -8.06 -26.12 0.86
CA GLN A 126 -7.65 -25.72 -0.49
C GLN A 126 -7.31 -26.95 -1.33
N MET A 127 -6.56 -27.90 -0.77
CA MET A 127 -6.27 -29.17 -1.44
C MET A 127 -7.54 -30.02 -1.68
N ALA A 128 -8.46 -30.06 -0.73
CA ALA A 128 -9.74 -30.78 -0.91
C ALA A 128 -10.61 -30.16 -2.01
N MET A 129 -10.58 -28.84 -2.17
CA MET A 129 -11.38 -28.13 -3.16
C MET A 129 -10.73 -28.04 -4.54
N ALA A 130 -9.40 -28.12 -4.63
CA ALA A 130 -8.66 -27.94 -5.88
C ALA A 130 -9.18 -28.79 -7.07
N PRO A 131 -9.46 -30.11 -6.92
CA PRO A 131 -10.01 -30.93 -8.01
C PRO A 131 -11.39 -30.46 -8.48
N PHE A 132 -12.22 -29.98 -7.56
CA PHE A 132 -13.54 -29.44 -7.90
C PHE A 132 -13.43 -28.09 -8.60
N THR A 133 -12.49 -27.24 -8.16
CA THR A 133 -12.22 -25.93 -8.78
C THR A 133 -11.80 -26.09 -10.24
N ILE A 134 -10.87 -27.00 -10.55
CA ILE A 134 -10.45 -27.23 -11.94
C ILE A 134 -11.57 -27.86 -12.78
N ALA A 135 -12.36 -28.78 -12.22
CA ALA A 135 -13.47 -29.43 -12.92
C ALA A 135 -14.67 -28.49 -13.18
N ALA A 136 -14.72 -27.34 -12.50
CA ALA A 136 -15.77 -26.34 -12.68
C ALA A 136 -15.51 -25.37 -13.85
N VAL A 137 -14.29 -25.30 -14.39
CA VAL A 137 -13.89 -24.28 -15.38
C VAL A 137 -14.65 -24.42 -16.70
N CYS A 138 -14.61 -25.60 -17.34
CA CYS A 138 -15.34 -25.90 -18.56
C CYS A 138 -15.55 -27.41 -18.73
N ARG A 139 -16.35 -27.85 -19.71
CA ARG A 139 -16.61 -29.28 -19.96
C ARG A 139 -15.32 -30.08 -20.18
N ARG A 140 -14.42 -29.56 -21.03
CA ARG A 140 -13.14 -30.21 -21.33
C ARG A 140 -12.27 -30.38 -20.07
N TRP A 141 -12.18 -29.37 -19.22
CA TRP A 141 -11.39 -29.46 -17.98
C TRP A 141 -12.00 -30.45 -17.00
N ARG A 142 -13.32 -30.56 -16.96
CA ARG A 142 -14.02 -31.58 -16.17
C ARG A 142 -13.70 -32.99 -16.64
N ASP A 143 -13.80 -33.24 -17.95
CA ASP A 143 -13.54 -34.56 -18.52
C ASP A 143 -12.09 -34.99 -18.21
N VAL A 144 -11.13 -34.09 -18.44
CA VAL A 144 -9.71 -34.33 -18.13
C VAL A 144 -9.47 -34.53 -16.63
N ALA A 145 -10.08 -33.72 -15.76
CA ALA A 145 -9.93 -33.87 -14.32
C ALA A 145 -10.53 -35.18 -13.80
N LEU A 146 -11.65 -35.64 -14.36
CA LEU A 146 -12.28 -36.91 -13.99
C LEU A 146 -11.47 -38.11 -14.50
N GLU A 147 -10.80 -37.98 -15.65
CA GLU A 147 -9.91 -39.00 -16.22
C GLU A 147 -8.54 -39.09 -15.52
N LEU A 148 -8.25 -38.17 -14.58
CA LEU A 148 -6.96 -38.06 -13.91
C LEU A 148 -7.06 -38.41 -12.41
N PRO A 149 -6.92 -39.70 -12.02
CA PRO A 149 -7.07 -40.11 -10.62
C PRO A 149 -6.08 -39.45 -9.65
N SER A 150 -4.92 -39.01 -10.13
CA SER A 150 -3.87 -38.40 -9.33
C SER A 150 -4.31 -37.11 -8.65
N VAL A 151 -5.25 -36.35 -9.23
CA VAL A 151 -5.76 -35.12 -8.60
C VAL A 151 -6.79 -35.39 -7.49
N TRP A 152 -7.45 -36.55 -7.50
CA TRP A 152 -8.45 -36.93 -6.49
C TRP A 152 -7.86 -37.66 -5.28
N CYS A 153 -6.53 -37.60 -5.12
CA CYS A 153 -5.83 -38.34 -4.07
C CYS A 153 -6.02 -37.79 -2.65
N TYR A 154 -6.64 -36.62 -2.50
CA TYR A 154 -6.89 -35.96 -1.22
C TYR A 154 -8.39 -35.73 -1.02
N ILE A 155 -9.01 -36.53 -0.14
CA ILE A 155 -10.44 -36.45 0.15
C ILE A 155 -10.63 -36.16 1.64
N SER A 156 -11.49 -35.18 1.93
CA SER A 156 -11.98 -34.89 3.27
C SER A 156 -13.19 -35.78 3.56
N LEU A 157 -13.12 -36.63 4.59
CA LEU A 157 -14.26 -37.41 5.04
C LEU A 157 -14.69 -36.95 6.44
N PRO A 158 -16.00 -36.90 6.74
CA PRO A 158 -16.45 -36.66 8.11
C PRO A 158 -15.84 -37.71 9.04
N ASP A 159 -15.30 -37.26 10.17
CA ASP A 159 -14.82 -38.10 11.25
C ASP A 159 -16.04 -38.54 12.09
N PRO A 160 -16.43 -39.83 12.04
CA PRO A 160 -17.62 -40.31 12.75
C PRO A 160 -17.48 -40.21 14.27
N THR A 161 -16.28 -39.95 14.79
CA THR A 161 -16.04 -39.77 16.22
C THR A 161 -16.33 -38.34 16.71
N LYS A 162 -16.50 -37.38 15.80
CA LYS A 162 -16.79 -35.98 16.15
C LYS A 162 -18.27 -35.71 15.93
N GLY A 163 -18.96 -35.39 17.03
CA GLY A 163 -20.43 -35.35 17.09
C GLY A 163 -21.10 -34.18 16.35
N ASP A 164 -20.36 -33.15 15.94
CA ASP A 164 -20.91 -32.03 15.17
C ASP A 164 -20.31 -32.00 13.74
N PRO A 165 -21.06 -32.41 12.70
CA PRO A 165 -20.60 -32.39 11.32
C PRO A 165 -20.39 -30.97 10.76
N ARG A 166 -20.78 -29.92 11.48
CA ARG A 166 -20.53 -28.52 11.10
C ARG A 166 -19.21 -27.98 11.63
N SER A 167 -18.55 -28.70 12.54
CA SER A 167 -17.23 -28.33 13.05
C SER A 167 -16.15 -28.64 12.03
N PHE A 168 -15.23 -27.70 11.79
CA PHE A 168 -14.08 -27.91 10.89
C PHE A 168 -13.17 -29.05 11.35
N ASP A 169 -13.14 -29.31 12.65
CA ASP A 169 -12.40 -30.43 13.22
C ASP A 169 -13.07 -31.77 12.90
N ALA A 170 -14.35 -31.81 12.54
CA ALA A 170 -15.11 -33.03 12.28
C ALA A 170 -14.79 -33.70 10.95
N TYR A 171 -13.68 -33.32 10.31
CA TYR A 171 -13.23 -33.91 9.06
C TYR A 171 -11.81 -34.43 9.19
N ARG A 172 -11.58 -35.63 8.66
CA ARG A 172 -10.26 -36.24 8.56
C ARG A 172 -9.85 -36.29 7.09
N ALA A 173 -8.64 -35.82 6.81
CA ALA A 173 -8.02 -35.97 5.51
C ALA A 173 -7.58 -37.43 5.30
N VAL A 174 -8.00 -38.04 4.19
CA VAL A 174 -7.43 -39.29 3.69
C VAL A 174 -6.65 -38.97 2.43
N ARG A 175 -5.33 -39.12 2.49
CA ARG A 175 -4.45 -38.99 1.32
C ARG A 175 -4.14 -40.39 0.79
N TYR A 176 -4.73 -40.75 -0.35
CA TYR A 176 -4.37 -41.98 -1.05
C TYR A 176 -3.03 -41.75 -1.76
N ARG A 177 -1.97 -42.39 -1.26
CA ARG A 177 -0.65 -42.34 -1.90
C ARG A 177 -0.65 -43.24 -3.15
N LEU A 178 -1.32 -42.80 -4.22
CA LEU A 178 -1.35 -43.48 -5.52
C LEU A 178 0.03 -43.49 -6.24
N SER A 179 1.01 -42.72 -5.73
CA SER A 179 2.30 -42.50 -6.39
C SER A 179 3.37 -43.59 -6.18
N GLU A 180 3.14 -44.62 -5.34
CA GLU A 180 4.13 -45.71 -5.21
C GLU A 180 3.94 -46.85 -6.23
N GLN A 181 2.77 -47.01 -6.84
CA GLN A 181 2.54 -48.10 -7.80
C GLN A 181 2.79 -47.71 -9.27
N LEU A 182 2.58 -46.44 -9.65
CA LEU A 182 2.78 -46.00 -11.05
C LEU A 182 4.24 -45.66 -11.39
N ARG A 183 5.11 -45.44 -10.39
CA ARG A 183 6.53 -45.11 -10.62
C ARG A 183 7.47 -46.34 -10.68
N ARG A 184 6.95 -47.55 -10.45
CA ARG A 184 7.68 -48.84 -10.54
C ARG A 184 7.37 -49.63 -11.82
N GLY A 185 6.64 -49.04 -12.77
CA GLY A 185 6.13 -49.72 -13.97
C GLY A 185 6.62 -49.15 -15.30
N TYR A 186 7.78 -48.49 -15.33
CA TYR A 186 8.52 -48.16 -16.55
C TYR A 186 10.02 -48.29 -16.31
#